data_AF-A0A7S1GDZ1-F1
#
_entry.id   AF-A0A7S1GDZ1-F1
#
_cell.length_a   1.000
_cell.length_b   1.000
_cell.length_c   1.000
_cell.angle_alpha   90.00
_cell.angle_beta   90.00
_cell.angle_gamma   90.00
#
_symmetry.space_group_name_H-M   'P 1'
#
loop_
_entity.id
_entity.type
_entity.pdbx_description
1 polymer ?
#
loop_
_entity_poly.entity_id
_entity_poly.type
_entity_poly.pdbx_seq_one_letter_code
_entity_poly.pdbx_strand_id
1 'polypeptide(L)'
;GEEGDEDTTALAAAGGSGVDFLLTHEVPRAIATLAALRASRRVAAIHLISKAGPKVEARTRAWLAEVDFFAATGIPPSHLHFCRRRADKAAISRAHGVTHFVDDTT
;
A
#
# COMPACT_ATOMS: atom_id res chain seq x y z
N GLY A 1 -12.31 5.16 24.04
CA GLY A 1 -11.15 4.29 24.29
C GLY A 1 -10.24 4.49 23.12
N GLU A 2 -9.23 5.32 23.29
CA GLU A 2 -8.23 5.66 22.28
C GLU A 2 -7.25 4.49 22.18
N GLU A 3 -7.39 3.66 21.14
CA GLU A 3 -6.40 2.63 20.79
C GLU A 3 -5.54 3.15 19.63
N GLY A 4 -4.31 3.52 19.98
CA GLY A 4 -3.08 3.44 19.17
C GLY A 4 -3.12 3.93 17.72
N ASP A 5 -2.81 5.21 17.51
CA ASP A 5 -2.56 5.86 16.19
C ASP A 5 -1.20 5.47 15.57
N GLU A 6 -0.69 4.27 15.85
CA GLU A 6 0.57 3.74 15.28
C GLU A 6 0.29 2.47 14.50
N ASP A 7 -0.31 2.65 13.33
CA ASP A 7 -0.75 1.52 12.53
C ASP A 7 0.00 1.50 11.18
N THR A 8 1.11 0.76 11.22
CA THR A 8 2.22 0.54 10.27
C THR A 8 1.85 0.52 8.79
N THR A 9 2.67 1.19 7.99
CA THR A 9 2.68 1.19 6.53
C THR A 9 3.47 0.01 5.96
N ALA A 10 2.78 -0.94 5.33
CA ALA A 10 3.38 -1.95 4.47
C ALA A 10 3.53 -1.39 3.05
N LEU A 11 4.66 -0.72 2.81
CA LEU A 11 5.40 -0.62 1.53
C LEU A 11 6.72 0.16 1.76
N ALA A 12 6.75 0.95 2.83
CA ALA A 12 7.86 1.76 3.29
C ALA A 12 8.26 1.28 4.69
N ALA A 13 9.43 0.64 4.81
CA ALA A 13 9.95 0.23 6.11
C ALA A 13 10.35 1.47 6.93
N ALA A 14 9.58 1.74 7.98
CA ALA A 14 9.80 2.75 9.03
C ALA A 14 9.47 4.21 8.66
N GLY A 15 8.77 4.85 9.60
CA GLY A 15 8.25 6.21 9.47
C GLY A 15 7.68 6.81 10.76
N GLY A 16 8.19 6.44 11.94
CA GLY A 16 7.85 7.08 13.22
C GLY A 16 8.15 8.58 13.22
N SER A 17 7.77 9.29 14.28
CA SER A 17 7.66 10.77 14.38
C SER A 17 8.93 11.62 14.17
N GLY A 18 10.00 11.11 13.57
CA GLY A 18 11.24 11.84 13.32
C GLY A 18 12.03 11.47 12.05
N VAL A 19 11.61 10.47 11.27
CA VAL A 19 12.23 10.15 9.98
C VAL A 19 11.46 10.80 8.84
N ASP A 20 12.17 11.40 7.89
CA ASP A 20 11.58 11.87 6.64
C ASP A 20 11.07 10.66 5.86
N PHE A 21 9.75 10.51 5.83
CA PHE A 21 9.08 9.36 5.21
C PHE A 21 9.34 9.30 3.70
N LEU A 22 9.81 10.38 3.07
CA LEU A 22 10.21 10.40 1.66
C LEU A 22 11.55 9.69 1.43
N LEU A 23 12.40 9.59 2.45
CA LEU A 23 13.67 8.86 2.37
C LEU A 23 13.50 7.35 2.60
N THR A 24 12.30 6.90 2.96
CA THR A 24 12.06 5.49 3.20
C THR A 24 12.17 4.71 1.89
N HIS A 25 13.04 3.69 1.88
CA HIS A 25 13.15 2.80 0.74
C HIS A 25 12.02 1.78 0.72
N GLU A 26 11.67 1.34 -0.49
CA GLU A 26 10.80 0.18 -0.67
C GLU A 26 11.38 -1.06 0.03
N VAL A 27 10.51 -2.00 0.37
CA VAL A 27 10.97 -3.38 0.59
C VAL A 27 11.72 -3.82 -0.67
N PRO A 28 12.94 -4.39 -0.56
CA PRO A 28 13.77 -4.66 -1.72
C PRO A 28 13.00 -5.38 -2.83
N ARG A 29 13.01 -4.79 -4.04
CA ARG A 29 12.38 -5.31 -5.26
C ARG A 29 10.85 -5.28 -5.26
N ALA A 30 10.18 -4.63 -4.32
CA ALA A 30 8.72 -4.56 -4.27
C ALA A 30 8.14 -3.94 -5.56
N ILE A 31 8.56 -2.73 -5.95
CA ILE A 31 8.05 -2.08 -7.16
C ILE A 31 8.37 -2.91 -8.41
N ALA A 32 9.61 -3.40 -8.54
CA ALA A 32 10.02 -4.22 -9.67
C ALA A 32 9.21 -5.52 -9.80
N THR A 33 8.85 -6.13 -8.66
CA THR A 33 8.05 -7.36 -8.62
C THR A 33 6.59 -7.09 -9.02
N LEU A 34 6.01 -5.99 -8.54
CA LEU A 34 4.66 -5.56 -8.92
C LEU A 34 4.58 -5.25 -10.43
N ALA A 35 5.58 -4.58 -10.98
CA ALA A 35 5.69 -4.32 -12.42
C ALA A 35 5.75 -5.63 -13.24
N ALA A 36 6.60 -6.58 -12.82
CA ALA A 36 6.71 -7.87 -13.47
C ALA A 36 5.41 -8.69 -13.39
N LEU A 37 4.73 -8.69 -12.24
CA LEU A 37 3.43 -9.34 -12.06
C LEU A 37 2.37 -8.73 -12.99
N ARG A 38 2.29 -7.40 -13.03
CA ARG A 38 1.38 -6.66 -13.92
C ARG A 38 1.58 -6.98 -15.39
N ALA A 39 2.83 -7.18 -15.82
CA ALA A 39 3.18 -7.53 -17.20
C ALA A 39 2.93 -9.01 -17.54
N SER A 40 2.93 -9.92 -16.56
CA SER A 40 2.94 -11.37 -16.77
C SER A 40 1.64 -11.99 -17.32
N ARG A 41 0.55 -11.23 -17.41
CA ARG A 41 -0.83 -11.69 -17.73
C ARG A 41 -1.41 -12.77 -16.80
N ARG A 42 -0.68 -13.25 -15.80
CA ARG A 42 -1.16 -14.19 -14.77
C ARG A 42 -2.02 -13.53 -13.71
N VAL A 43 -1.89 -12.20 -13.57
CA VAL A 43 -2.64 -11.38 -12.62
C VAL A 43 -3.49 -10.41 -13.42
N ALA A 44 -4.82 -10.48 -13.24
CA ALA A 44 -5.76 -9.61 -13.96
C ALA A 44 -5.68 -8.16 -13.47
N ALA A 45 -5.61 -7.97 -12.16
CA ALA A 45 -5.52 -6.67 -11.51
C ALA A 45 -4.73 -6.78 -10.21
N ILE A 46 -4.05 -5.68 -9.84
CA ILE A 46 -3.37 -5.53 -8.56
C ILE A 46 -3.99 -4.33 -7.84
N HIS A 47 -4.31 -4.50 -6.56
CA HIS A 47 -4.87 -3.47 -5.70
C HIS A 47 -3.99 -3.28 -4.46
N LEU A 48 -3.71 -2.02 -4.12
CA LEU A 48 -3.07 -1.66 -2.85
C LEU A 48 -4.17 -1.32 -1.86
N ILE A 49 -4.31 -2.13 -0.81
CA ILE A 49 -5.35 -1.94 0.21
C ILE A 49 -4.65 -1.76 1.57
N SER A 50 -4.61 -0.51 2.05
CA SER A 50 -3.93 -0.15 3.29
C SER A 50 -4.92 0.30 4.36
N LYS A 51 -4.62 -0.03 5.62
CA LYS A 51 -5.30 0.55 6.77
C LYS A 51 -4.43 1.68 7.28
N ALA A 52 -4.95 2.90 7.23
CA ALA A 52 -4.20 4.10 7.58
C ALA A 52 -5.12 5.17 8.16
N GLY A 53 -4.65 5.89 9.18
CA GLY A 53 -5.25 7.16 9.61
C GLY A 53 -4.96 8.29 8.59
N PRO A 54 -5.65 9.45 8.67
CA PRO A 54 -5.53 10.52 7.67
C PRO A 54 -4.09 11.01 7.45
N LYS A 55 -3.30 11.12 8.52
CA LYS A 55 -1.89 11.53 8.45
C LYS A 55 -1.03 10.52 7.69
N VAL A 56 -1.18 9.24 8.01
CA VAL A 56 -0.45 8.15 7.36
C VAL A 56 -0.85 8.03 5.90
N GLU A 57 -2.15 8.12 5.60
CA GLU A 57 -2.67 8.12 4.23
C GLU A 57 -2.05 9.23 3.37
N ALA A 58 -1.99 10.47 3.89
CA ALA A 58 -1.38 11.59 3.18
C ALA A 58 0.11 11.36 2.89
N ARG A 59 0.86 10.84 3.88
CA ARG A 59 2.27 10.48 3.72
C ARG A 59 2.48 9.35 2.72
N THR A 60 1.67 8.29 2.79
CA THR A 60 1.73 7.18 1.83
C THR A 60 1.49 7.68 0.41
N ARG A 61 0.51 8.56 0.20
CA ARG A 61 0.25 9.14 -1.12
C ARG A 61 1.43 9.97 -1.63
N ALA A 62 2.02 10.80 -0.78
CA ALA A 62 3.20 11.61 -1.13
C ALA A 62 4.41 10.72 -1.46
N TRP A 63 4.66 9.67 -0.68
CA TRP A 63 5.74 8.71 -0.95
C TRP A 63 5.53 7.96 -2.27
N LEU A 64 4.30 7.48 -2.53
CA LEU A 64 3.97 6.78 -3.78
C LEU A 64 4.17 7.69 -5.00
N ALA A 65 3.95 8.99 -4.85
CA ALA A 65 4.23 9.98 -5.90
C ALA A 65 5.74 10.19 -6.07
N GLU A 66 6.49 10.36 -4.98
CA GLU A 66 7.95 10.57 -4.99
C GLU A 66 8.71 9.44 -5.70
N VAL A 67 8.29 8.19 -5.48
CA VAL A 67 8.94 7.01 -6.11
C VAL A 67 8.34 6.63 -7.46
N ASP A 68 7.52 7.51 -8.06
CA ASP A 68 6.82 7.29 -9.34
C ASP A 68 6.06 5.94 -9.40
N PHE A 69 5.49 5.49 -8.27
CA PHE A 69 4.99 4.13 -8.09
C PHE A 69 4.03 3.67 -9.20
N PHE A 70 3.04 4.52 -9.53
CA PHE A 70 2.01 4.16 -10.51
C PHE A 70 2.58 4.03 -11.93
N ALA A 71 3.53 4.90 -12.29
CA ALA A 71 4.22 4.83 -13.57
C ALA A 71 5.15 3.62 -13.63
N ALA A 72 5.93 3.38 -12.57
CA ALA A 72 6.88 2.27 -12.48
C ALA A 72 6.21 0.89 -12.48
N THR A 73 5.03 0.76 -11.85
CA THR A 73 4.30 -0.51 -11.75
C THR A 73 3.25 -0.73 -12.84
N GLY A 74 2.74 0.35 -13.46
CA GLY A 74 1.58 0.29 -14.34
C GLY A 74 0.26 -0.02 -13.63
N ILE A 75 0.22 0.11 -12.30
CA ILE A 75 -1.01 0.00 -11.49
C ILE A 75 -1.71 1.37 -11.52
N PRO A 76 -3.02 1.44 -11.81
CA PRO A 76 -3.72 2.72 -11.87
C PRO A 76 -3.93 3.30 -10.46
N PRO A 77 -3.91 4.64 -10.29
CA PRO A 77 -4.17 5.28 -8.99
C PRO A 77 -5.52 4.93 -8.36
N SER A 78 -6.52 4.59 -9.18
CA SER A 78 -7.84 4.12 -8.70
C SER A 78 -7.82 2.76 -7.99
N HIS A 79 -6.69 2.04 -8.03
CA HIS A 79 -6.50 0.77 -7.33
C HIS A 79 -5.84 0.95 -5.96
N LEU A 80 -5.60 2.19 -5.52
CA LEU A 80 -5.15 2.51 -4.17
C LEU A 80 -6.35 2.78 -3.26
N HIS A 81 -6.49 1.95 -2.23
CA HIS A 81 -7.60 1.97 -1.28
C HIS A 81 -7.07 2.14 0.13
N PHE A 82 -7.70 3.04 0.88
CA PHE A 82 -7.47 3.21 2.30
C PHE A 82 -8.72 2.88 3.09
N CYS A 83 -8.51 2.23 4.23
CA CYS A 83 -9.55 1.99 5.22
C CYS A 83 -9.11 2.43 6.61
N ARG A 84 -10.07 2.62 7.51
CA ARG A 84 -9.78 3.07 8.88
C ARG A 84 -9.62 1.90 9.85
N ARG A 85 -10.30 0.77 9.61
CA ARG A 85 -10.19 -0.43 10.45
C ARG A 85 -9.66 -1.60 9.63
N ARG A 86 -8.85 -2.44 10.26
CA ARG A 86 -8.29 -3.64 9.63
C ARG A 86 -9.38 -4.58 9.06
N ALA A 87 -10.50 -4.69 9.76
CA ALA A 87 -11.66 -5.48 9.32
C ALA A 87 -12.26 -5.00 7.97
N ASP A 88 -12.09 -3.73 7.62
CA ASP A 88 -12.65 -3.14 6.40
C ASP A 88 -11.88 -3.56 5.14
N LYS A 89 -10.61 -4.00 5.27
CA LYS A 89 -9.84 -4.57 4.14
C LYS A 89 -10.62 -5.69 3.45
N ALA A 90 -11.30 -6.54 4.23
CA ALA A 90 -12.03 -7.68 3.69
C ALA A 90 -13.23 -7.27 2.84
N ALA A 91 -13.89 -6.14 3.14
CA ALA A 91 -14.99 -5.62 2.32
C ALA A 91 -14.45 -5.06 0.98
N ILE A 92 -13.35 -4.30 1.03
CA ILE A 92 -12.68 -3.75 -0.16
C ILE A 92 -12.19 -4.87 -1.07
N SER A 93 -11.50 -5.87 -0.52
CA SER A 93 -11.01 -7.04 -1.27
C SER A 93 -12.14 -7.74 -2.02
N ARG A 94 -13.30 -7.96 -1.37
CA ARG A 94 -14.47 -8.58 -2.01
C ARG A 94 -15.05 -7.70 -3.12
N ALA A 95 -15.17 -6.40 -2.90
CA ALA A 95 -15.71 -5.46 -3.88
C ALA A 95 -14.88 -5.42 -5.18
N HIS A 96 -13.58 -5.69 -5.10
CA HIS A 96 -12.66 -5.71 -6.24
C HIS A 96 -12.31 -7.12 -6.75
N GLY A 97 -12.95 -8.17 -6.22
CA GLY A 97 -12.68 -9.55 -6.63
C GLY A 97 -11.26 -10.03 -6.33
N VAL A 98 -10.63 -9.51 -5.27
CA VAL A 98 -9.30 -9.94 -4.83
C VAL A 98 -9.38 -11.37 -4.31
N THR A 99 -8.64 -12.27 -4.95
CA THR A 99 -8.60 -13.71 -4.60
C THR A 99 -7.37 -14.10 -3.79
N HIS A 100 -6.29 -13.32 -3.89
CA HIS A 100 -5.04 -13.55 -3.17
C HIS A 100 -4.62 -12.24 -2.50
N PHE A 101 -4.32 -12.30 -1.21
CA PHE A 101 -3.93 -11.14 -0.41
C PHE A 101 -2.53 -11.37 0.16
N VAL A 102 -1.64 -10.39 0.00
CA VAL A 102 -0.30 -10.39 0.59
C VAL A 102 -0.28 -9.28 1.65
N ASP A 103 -0.08 -9.66 2.91
CA ASP A 103 0.06 -8.75 4.06
C ASP A 103 1.30 -9.19 4.86
N ASP A 104 2.01 -8.25 5.45
CA ASP A 104 3.20 -8.49 6.30
C ASP A 104 2.86 -8.67 7.79
N THR A 105 1.61 -8.41 8.16
CA THR A 105 1.11 -8.53 9.53
C THR A 105 0.87 -9.99 9.91
N THR A 106 1.40 -10.40 11.06
CA THR A 106 1.12 -11.69 11.72
C THR A 106 -0.08 -11.59 12.66
#